data_AF-A0A2K3LSS0-F1
#
_entry.id   AF-A0A2K3LSS0-F1
#
_cell.length_a   1.000
_cell.length_b   1.000
_cell.length_c   1.000
_cell.angle_alpha   90.00
_cell.angle_beta   90.00
_cell.angle_gamma   90.00
#
_symmetry.space_group_name_H-M   'P 1'
#
loop_
_entity.id
_entity.type
_entity.pdbx_description
1 polymer ?
#
loop_
_entity_poly.entity_id
_entity_poly.type
_entity_poly.pdbx_seq_one_letter_code
_entity_poly.pdbx_strand_id
1 'polypeptide(L)'
;SSSILVTCQDSCASNLVELQQPIPFDTKSLLCSPVWPDHNFILRYTKASSDVWSFIFSFPTNIKAYAAIGYSKDGNMVGSTAIVGWMPSPGAGGMKMYSLDGKSAKDVIPDKGELYMMNASIVPASTSLDYALSKHSGQISLVIDYSKG
;
A
#
# COMPACT_ATOMS: atom_id res chain seq x y z
N SER A 1 36.32 8.00 -0.65
CA SER A 1 35.49 7.00 -1.34
C SER A 1 34.07 7.22 -0.88
N SER A 2 33.23 7.83 -1.73
CA SER A 2 31.84 8.13 -1.38
C SER A 2 30.98 6.89 -1.62
N SER A 3 30.46 6.29 -0.56
CA SER A 3 29.55 5.16 -0.64
C SER A 3 28.21 5.63 -1.21
N ILE A 4 27.85 5.16 -2.40
CA ILE A 4 26.51 5.36 -2.97
C ILE A 4 25.54 4.55 -2.11
N LEU A 5 24.69 5.25 -1.36
CA LEU A 5 23.53 4.64 -0.69
C LEU A 5 22.61 4.13 -1.80
N VAL A 6 22.58 2.82 -2.05
CA VAL A 6 21.58 2.26 -2.94
C VAL A 6 20.34 1.97 -2.11
N THR A 7 19.32 2.80 -2.28
CA THR A 7 17.99 2.55 -1.75
C THR A 7 17.31 1.53 -2.66
N CYS A 8 16.93 0.36 -2.14
CA CYS A 8 16.06 -0.55 -2.88
C CYS A 8 14.66 0.09 -2.92
N GLN A 9 14.30 0.67 -4.06
CA GLN A 9 13.04 1.36 -4.29
C GLN A 9 12.21 0.54 -5.28
N ASP A 10 10.98 0.20 -4.89
CA ASP A 10 10.05 -0.55 -5.71
C ASP A 10 9.68 0.25 -6.98
N SER A 11 9.58 -0.46 -8.09
CA SER A 11 9.24 0.09 -9.40
C SER A 11 8.51 -0.93 -10.26
N CYS A 12 7.76 -0.48 -11.26
CA CYS A 12 7.15 -1.39 -12.24
C CYS A 12 8.14 -2.02 -13.22
N ALA A 13 9.39 -1.55 -13.25
CA ALA A 13 10.46 -2.13 -14.06
C ALA A 13 11.17 -3.30 -13.35
N SER A 14 10.98 -3.43 -12.03
CA SER A 14 11.53 -4.52 -11.22
C SER A 14 10.45 -5.55 -10.87
N ASN A 15 10.87 -6.81 -10.76
CA ASN A 15 10.06 -7.81 -10.06
C ASN A 15 9.70 -7.28 -8.67
N LEU A 16 8.52 -7.64 -8.16
CA LEU A 16 8.08 -7.28 -6.82
C LEU A 16 9.22 -7.48 -5.82
N VAL A 17 9.58 -6.42 -5.11
CA VAL A 17 10.52 -6.51 -3.99
C VAL A 17 9.97 -7.59 -3.08
N GLU A 18 10.78 -8.62 -2.77
CA GLU A 18 10.38 -9.69 -1.85
C GLU A 18 9.80 -9.01 -0.61
N LEU A 19 8.51 -9.20 -0.34
CA LEU A 19 7.91 -8.67 0.87
C LEU A 19 8.27 -9.60 2.02
N GLN A 20 8.56 -9.06 3.20
CA GLN A 20 9.03 -9.84 4.37
C GLN A 20 7.99 -10.84 4.92
N GLN A 21 6.78 -10.88 4.35
CA GLN A 21 5.69 -11.74 4.79
C GLN A 21 5.02 -12.42 3.59
N PRO A 22 4.51 -13.66 3.76
CA PRO A 22 3.78 -14.34 2.70
C PRO A 22 2.56 -13.51 2.29
N ILE A 23 2.50 -13.16 1.01
CA ILE A 23 1.38 -12.46 0.42
C ILE A 23 0.24 -13.49 0.26
N PRO A 24 -0.99 -13.19 0.72
CA PRO A 24 -2.07 -14.18 0.77
C PRO A 24 -2.65 -14.56 -0.61
N PHE A 25 -2.07 -14.04 -1.70
CA PHE A 25 -2.53 -14.23 -3.07
C PHE A 25 -1.36 -14.31 -4.07
N ASP A 26 -1.64 -14.85 -5.26
CA ASP A 26 -0.66 -14.92 -6.35
C ASP A 26 -0.32 -13.52 -6.87
N THR A 27 0.97 -13.21 -6.88
CA THR A 27 1.49 -11.91 -7.31
C THR A 27 2.00 -11.88 -8.74
N LYS A 28 2.08 -13.02 -9.42
CA LYS A 28 2.68 -13.13 -10.77
C LYS A 28 1.90 -12.39 -11.84
N SER A 29 0.59 -12.20 -11.64
CA SER A 29 -0.32 -11.59 -12.62
C SER A 29 -0.71 -10.15 -12.26
N LEU A 30 -0.07 -9.55 -11.26
CA LEU A 30 -0.38 -8.18 -10.87
C LEU A 30 0.04 -7.20 -11.96
N LEU A 31 -0.93 -6.43 -12.44
CA LEU A 31 -0.66 -5.21 -13.21
C LEU A 31 0.07 -4.22 -12.30
N CYS A 32 0.93 -3.38 -12.88
CA CYS A 32 1.69 -2.38 -12.13
C CYS A 32 1.50 -0.99 -12.74
N SER A 33 1.28 0.01 -11.88
CA SER A 33 1.12 1.41 -12.26
C SER A 33 1.84 2.35 -11.28
N PRO A 34 2.70 3.27 -11.76
CA PRO A 34 3.25 4.34 -10.94
C PRO A 34 2.21 5.47 -10.80
N VAL A 35 1.42 5.42 -9.72
CA VAL A 35 0.26 6.32 -9.52
C VAL A 35 0.63 7.70 -8.99
N TRP A 36 1.83 7.86 -8.42
CA TRP A 36 2.40 9.17 -8.08
C TRP A 36 3.93 9.13 -8.24
N PRO A 37 4.43 9.25 -9.48
CA PRO A 37 5.84 9.03 -9.80
C PRO A 37 6.79 9.93 -8.99
N ASP A 38 6.46 11.22 -8.86
CA ASP A 38 7.28 12.20 -8.14
C ASP A 38 7.43 11.90 -6.64
N HIS A 39 6.55 11.06 -6.09
CA HIS A 39 6.57 10.63 -4.69
C HIS A 39 6.84 9.13 -4.53
N ASN A 40 7.15 8.42 -5.62
CA ASN A 40 7.45 6.99 -5.63
C ASN A 40 6.31 6.09 -5.10
N PHE A 41 5.08 6.42 -5.48
CA PHE A 41 3.91 5.59 -5.18
C PHE A 41 3.69 4.59 -6.31
N ILE A 42 3.68 3.31 -5.96
CA ILE A 42 3.46 2.21 -6.90
C ILE A 42 2.20 1.46 -6.49
N LEU A 43 1.29 1.28 -7.42
CA LEU A 43 0.11 0.43 -7.26
C LEU A 43 0.29 -0.83 -8.10
N ARG A 44 0.18 -1.99 -7.46
CA ARG A 44 0.03 -3.27 -8.14
C ARG A 44 -1.31 -3.87 -7.83
N TYR A 45 -1.97 -4.45 -8.83
CA TYR A 45 -3.34 -4.90 -8.67
C TYR A 45 -3.74 -5.99 -9.65
N THR A 46 -4.69 -6.82 -9.23
CA THR A 46 -5.36 -7.79 -10.10
C THR A 46 -6.76 -8.06 -9.61
N LYS A 47 -7.61 -8.53 -10.52
CA LYS A 47 -8.92 -9.07 -10.19
C LYS A 47 -8.74 -10.56 -9.83
N ALA A 48 -8.72 -10.87 -8.53
CA ALA A 48 -8.47 -12.22 -8.04
C ALA A 48 -9.66 -13.18 -8.28
N SER A 49 -10.89 -12.66 -8.30
CA SER A 49 -12.11 -13.41 -8.64
C SER A 49 -13.21 -12.47 -9.17
N SER A 50 -14.45 -12.94 -9.36
CA SER A 50 -15.57 -12.12 -9.88
C SER A 50 -15.76 -10.82 -9.10
N ASP A 51 -15.58 -10.86 -7.78
CA ASP A 51 -15.90 -9.77 -6.86
C ASP A 51 -14.74 -9.37 -5.95
N VAL A 52 -13.62 -10.11 -6.00
CA VAL A 52 -12.43 -9.83 -5.19
C VAL A 52 -11.35 -9.20 -6.03
N TRP A 53 -10.77 -8.13 -5.49
CA TRP A 53 -9.59 -7.48 -6.03
C TRP A 53 -8.46 -7.50 -5.00
N SER A 54 -7.25 -7.71 -5.49
CA SER A 54 -6.02 -7.76 -4.69
C SER A 54 -5.11 -6.60 -5.08
N PHE A 55 -4.56 -5.89 -4.09
CA PHE A 55 -3.68 -4.74 -4.31
C PHE A 55 -2.45 -4.81 -3.43
N ILE A 56 -1.34 -4.30 -3.98
CA ILE A 56 -0.14 -3.94 -3.24
C ILE A 56 0.13 -2.46 -3.53
N PHE A 57 0.00 -1.62 -2.52
CA PHE A 57 0.21 -0.18 -2.63
C PHE A 57 1.47 0.23 -1.86
N SER A 58 2.55 0.48 -2.61
CA SER A 58 3.88 0.80 -2.07
C SER A 58 4.13 2.31 -2.02
N PHE A 59 4.62 2.82 -0.90
CA PHE A 59 4.92 4.24 -0.68
C PHE A 59 6.14 4.43 0.26
N PRO A 60 6.87 5.55 0.19
CA PRO A 60 8.11 5.76 0.96
C PRO A 60 7.94 5.80 2.49
N THR A 61 9.00 5.47 3.24
CA THR A 61 9.05 5.38 4.72
C THR A 61 9.56 6.63 5.45
N ASN A 62 9.69 7.79 4.79
CA ASN A 62 10.40 8.96 5.32
C ASN A 62 9.63 9.75 6.42
N ILE A 63 9.30 9.07 7.53
CA ILE A 63 8.83 9.59 8.83
C ILE A 63 7.45 10.29 8.78
N LYS A 64 6.50 9.77 9.58
CA LYS A 64 5.05 10.08 9.49
C LYS A 64 4.40 9.66 8.17
N ALA A 65 4.99 8.71 7.46
CA ALA A 65 4.43 8.18 6.23
C ALA A 65 3.07 7.54 6.49
N TYR A 66 2.03 8.17 5.96
CA TYR A 66 0.72 7.59 5.77
C TYR A 66 0.38 7.67 4.30
N ALA A 67 -0.33 6.67 3.83
CA ALA A 67 -0.88 6.65 2.49
C ALA A 67 -2.32 6.15 2.56
N ALA A 68 -3.15 6.69 1.67
CA ALA A 68 -4.55 6.34 1.59
C ALA A 68 -4.89 5.95 0.16
N ILE A 69 -5.70 4.92 0.00
CA ILE A 69 -6.35 4.56 -1.25
C ILE A 69 -7.86 4.69 -1.08
N GLY A 70 -8.49 5.46 -1.96
CA GLY A 70 -9.93 5.72 -1.96
C GLY A 70 -10.64 4.89 -3.03
N TYR A 71 -11.83 4.41 -2.70
CA TYR A 71 -12.71 3.62 -3.55
C TYR A 71 -14.00 4.37 -3.73
N SER A 72 -14.19 4.86 -4.95
CA SER A 72 -15.29 5.74 -5.31
C SER A 72 -15.94 5.29 -6.61
N LYS A 73 -17.26 5.43 -6.70
CA LYS A 73 -18.06 5.10 -7.89
C LYS A 73 -17.90 6.16 -8.99
N ASP A 74 -17.61 7.40 -8.60
CA ASP A 74 -17.56 8.56 -9.49
C ASP A 74 -16.19 9.29 -9.45
N GLY A 75 -15.23 8.75 -8.70
CA GLY A 75 -13.90 9.34 -8.52
C GLY A 75 -13.85 10.48 -7.50
N ASN A 76 -14.98 10.85 -6.88
CA ASN A 76 -15.00 11.87 -5.83
C ASN A 76 -14.60 11.27 -4.48
N MET A 77 -13.97 12.11 -3.65
CA MET A 77 -13.64 11.77 -2.27
C MET A 77 -14.91 11.62 -1.40
N VAL A 78 -15.85 12.57 -1.50
CA VAL A 78 -17.07 12.54 -0.69
C VAL A 78 -17.98 11.42 -1.20
N GLY A 79 -18.48 10.58 -0.29
CA GLY A 79 -19.25 9.39 -0.63
C GLY A 79 -18.39 8.15 -0.96
N SER A 80 -17.09 8.20 -0.68
CA SER A 80 -16.17 7.09 -0.94
C SER A 80 -15.75 6.35 0.34
N THR A 81 -15.20 5.16 0.18
CA THR A 81 -14.50 4.44 1.25
C THR A 81 -13.00 4.59 1.05
N ALA A 82 -12.24 4.88 2.11
CA ALA A 82 -10.80 4.91 2.05
C ALA A 82 -10.17 3.89 2.99
N ILE A 83 -9.05 3.32 2.57
CA ILE A 83 -8.17 2.53 3.41
C ILE A 83 -6.91 3.33 3.61
N VAL A 84 -6.60 3.63 4.86
CA VAL A 84 -5.42 4.43 5.25
C VAL A 84 -4.47 3.53 6.00
N GLY A 85 -3.24 3.43 5.51
CA GLY A 85 -2.15 2.77 6.20
C GLY A 85 -1.09 3.77 6.66
N TRP A 86 -0.50 3.51 7.81
CA TRP A 86 0.56 4.34 8.39
C TRP A 86 1.63 3.47 9.04
N MET A 87 2.88 3.93 9.00
CA MET A 87 3.96 3.31 9.75
C MET A 87 4.87 4.39 10.33
N PRO A 88 4.70 4.75 11.61
CA PRO A 88 5.49 5.80 12.26
C PRO A 88 6.94 5.35 12.50
N SER A 89 7.15 4.04 12.66
CA SER A 89 8.46 3.39 12.75
C SER A 89 8.35 1.92 12.32
N PRO A 90 9.46 1.25 11.93
CA PRO A 90 9.44 -0.16 11.53
C PRO A 90 8.75 -1.04 12.58
N GLY A 91 7.73 -1.79 12.16
CA GLY A 91 6.96 -2.68 13.04
C GLY A 91 5.90 -2.00 13.93
N ALA A 92 5.77 -0.66 13.93
CA ALA A 92 4.81 0.08 14.76
C ALA A 92 3.65 0.72 13.96
N GLY A 93 3.31 0.15 12.80
CA GLY A 93 2.29 0.66 11.90
C GLY A 93 0.90 0.07 12.08
N GLY A 94 -0.05 0.57 11.29
CA GLY A 94 -1.42 0.08 11.26
C GLY A 94 -2.13 0.45 9.97
N MET A 95 -3.32 -0.09 9.81
CA MET A 95 -4.21 0.22 8.70
C MET A 95 -5.64 0.28 9.21
N LYS A 96 -6.46 1.18 8.64
CA LYS A 96 -7.85 1.35 9.02
C LYS A 96 -8.70 1.83 7.84
N MET A 97 -9.96 1.41 7.85
CA MET A 97 -10.98 1.84 6.89
C MET A 97 -11.71 3.09 7.38
N TYR A 98 -12.10 3.96 6.46
CA TYR A 98 -12.87 5.16 6.74
C TYR A 98 -13.96 5.39 5.69
N SER A 99 -15.12 5.85 6.12
CA SER A 99 -16.15 6.42 5.24
C SER A 99 -15.86 7.91 5.11
N LEU A 100 -15.77 8.41 3.88
CA LEU A 100 -15.49 9.82 3.59
C LEU A 100 -16.81 10.53 3.27
N ASP A 101 -17.58 10.86 4.30
CA ASP A 101 -18.94 11.40 4.16
C ASP A 101 -18.94 12.93 3.93
N GLY A 102 -17.77 13.57 4.03
CA GLY A 102 -17.57 15.00 3.82
C GLY A 102 -16.09 15.38 3.84
N LYS A 103 -15.79 16.68 3.77
CA LYS A 103 -14.40 17.20 3.75
C LYS A 103 -13.88 17.60 5.13
N SER A 104 -14.73 17.60 6.15
CA SER A 104 -14.36 17.95 7.52
C SER A 104 -13.93 16.70 8.29
N ALA A 105 -13.06 16.83 9.28
CA ALA A 105 -12.61 15.69 10.09
C ALA A 105 -13.77 14.90 10.75
N LYS A 106 -14.83 15.58 11.18
CA LYS A 106 -16.04 14.96 11.75
C LYS A 106 -16.84 14.10 10.75
N ASP A 107 -16.63 14.32 9.46
CA ASP A 107 -17.29 13.60 8.36
C ASP A 107 -16.41 12.45 7.82
N VAL A 108 -15.26 12.18 8.47
CA VAL A 108 -14.36 11.07 8.18
C VAL A 108 -14.59 10.01 9.26
N ILE A 109 -15.44 9.03 8.96
CA ILE A 109 -15.94 8.08 9.95
C ILE A 109 -15.03 6.85 9.99
N PRO A 110 -14.29 6.61 11.08
CA PRO A 110 -13.43 5.43 11.20
C PRO A 110 -14.26 4.15 11.27
N ASP A 111 -13.64 3.05 10.82
CA ASP A 111 -14.19 1.69 10.91
C ASP A 111 -15.53 1.51 10.16
N LYS A 112 -15.78 2.35 9.16
CA LYS A 112 -16.96 2.34 8.29
C LYS A 112 -16.55 2.40 6.82
N GLY A 113 -17.32 1.76 5.95
CA GLY A 113 -17.11 1.75 4.50
C GLY A 113 -17.97 0.70 3.80
N GLU A 114 -18.03 0.75 2.47
CA GLU A 114 -18.76 -0.21 1.62
C GLU A 114 -17.90 -1.41 1.18
N LEU A 115 -16.64 -1.48 1.64
CA LEU A 115 -15.70 -2.54 1.23
C LEU A 115 -15.66 -3.64 2.29
N TYR A 116 -15.72 -4.87 1.83
CA TYR A 116 -15.43 -6.03 2.67
C TYR A 116 -13.95 -6.38 2.54
N MET A 117 -13.15 -6.04 3.56
CA MET A 117 -11.74 -6.41 3.61
C MET A 117 -11.59 -7.86 4.09
N MET A 118 -11.04 -8.70 3.23
CA MET A 118 -10.79 -10.12 3.54
C MET A 118 -9.44 -10.29 4.22
N ASN A 119 -8.40 -9.71 3.62
CA ASN A 119 -7.02 -9.75 4.10
C ASN A 119 -6.40 -8.36 4.00
N ALA A 120 -5.63 -8.00 5.01
CA ALA A 120 -5.10 -6.66 5.15
C ALA A 120 -3.79 -6.71 5.96
N SER A 121 -2.66 -6.36 5.34
CA SER A 121 -1.39 -6.28 6.03
C SER A 121 -0.57 -5.06 5.57
N ILE A 122 0.28 -4.59 6.48
CA ILE A 122 1.27 -3.56 6.20
C ILE A 122 2.64 -4.20 6.28
N VAL A 123 3.37 -4.22 5.16
CA VAL A 123 4.61 -4.98 5.05
C VAL A 123 5.75 -4.04 4.64
N PRO A 124 6.84 -3.98 5.41
CA PRO A 124 8.06 -3.31 4.96
C PRO A 124 8.70 -4.14 3.84
N ALA A 125 9.28 -3.50 2.83
CA ALA A 125 9.98 -4.23 1.77
C ALA A 125 11.20 -4.99 2.36
N SER A 126 11.47 -6.21 1.88
CA SER A 126 12.67 -6.96 2.31
C SER A 126 13.92 -6.44 1.60
N THR A 127 15.07 -6.58 2.26
CA THR A 127 16.38 -6.48 1.65
C THR A 127 16.83 -7.89 1.27
N SER A 128 17.23 -8.14 0.02
CA SER A 128 17.89 -9.41 -0.33
C SER A 128 19.16 -9.58 0.51
N LEU A 129 19.62 -10.83 0.71
CA LEU A 129 20.79 -11.13 1.56
C LEU A 129 22.08 -10.42 1.08
N ASP A 130 22.22 -10.17 -0.22
CA ASP A 130 23.36 -9.41 -0.79
C ASP A 130 23.27 -7.90 -0.48
N TYR A 131 22.10 -7.42 -0.07
CA TYR A 131 21.81 -6.05 0.34
C TYR A 131 21.83 -5.83 1.86
N ALA A 132 22.08 -6.88 2.65
CA ALA A 132 22.06 -6.83 4.11
C ALA A 132 23.12 -5.89 4.73
N LEU A 133 24.05 -5.37 3.92
CA LEU A 133 25.05 -4.38 4.34
C LEU A 133 24.57 -2.91 4.20
N SER A 134 23.49 -2.64 3.46
CA SER A 134 22.89 -1.30 3.35
C SER A 134 21.51 -1.25 4.02
N LYS A 135 21.52 -0.78 5.27
CA LYS A 135 20.35 -0.58 6.13
C LYS A 135 19.15 0.09 5.43
N HIS A 136 17.96 -0.44 5.75
CA HIS A 136 16.60 0.08 5.58
C HIS A 136 16.06 0.15 4.14
N SER A 137 15.07 -0.72 3.86
CA SER A 137 14.10 -0.46 2.79
C SER A 137 13.42 0.88 3.04
N GLY A 138 13.49 1.77 2.06
CA GLY A 138 12.87 3.10 2.09
C GLY A 138 11.36 3.08 1.82
N GLN A 139 10.71 1.90 1.84
CA GLN A 139 9.33 1.75 1.37
C GLN A 139 8.49 0.76 2.17
N ILE A 140 7.20 1.08 2.29
CA ILE A 140 6.14 0.29 2.92
C ILE A 140 5.10 -0.06 1.86
N SER A 141 4.53 -1.25 1.96
CA SER A 141 3.41 -1.68 1.13
C SER A 141 2.16 -1.99 1.95
N LEU A 142 1.01 -1.51 1.52
CA LEU A 142 -0.30 -2.02 1.97
C LEU A 142 -0.69 -3.18 1.06
N VAL A 143 -0.91 -4.35 1.63
CA VAL A 143 -1.35 -5.56 0.92
C VAL A 143 -2.79 -5.83 1.31
N ILE A 144 -3.71 -5.75 0.35
CA ILE A 144 -5.15 -5.73 0.61
C ILE A 144 -5.87 -6.64 -0.38
N ASP A 145 -6.67 -7.56 0.14
CA ASP A 145 -7.78 -8.19 -0.58
C ASP A 145 -9.09 -7.57 -0.11
N TYR A 146 -9.88 -7.07 -1.04
CA TYR A 146 -11.24 -6.66 -0.73
C TYR A 146 -12.23 -7.11 -1.79
N SER A 147 -13.49 -7.21 -1.38
CA SER A 147 -14.62 -7.32 -2.28
C SER A 147 -15.55 -6.12 -2.15
N LYS A 148 -16.28 -5.86 -3.23
CA LYS A 148 -17.41 -4.92 -3.17
C LYS A 148 -18.48 -5.52 -2.24
N GLY A 149 -18.96 -4.73 -1.28
CA GLY A 149 -20.10 -5.07 -0.43
C GLY A 149 -21.45 -4.91 -1.12
#